data_AF-A0A2Z3GRU7-F1
#
_entry.id   AF-A0A2Z3GRU7-F1
#
_cell.length_a   1.000
_cell.length_b   1.000
_cell.length_c   1.000
_cell.angle_alpha   90.00
_cell.angle_beta   90.00
_cell.angle_gamma   90.00
#
_symmetry.space_group_name_H-M   'P 1'
#
loop_
_entity.id
_entity.type
_entity.pdbx_description
1 polymer ?
#
loop_
_entity_poly.entity_id
_entity_poly.type
_entity_poly.pdbx_seq_one_letter_code
_entity_poly.pdbx_strand_id
1 'polypeptide(L)'
;MLYNIAEGKVYKGTSTYSGDIVMNIKDGKIYKNTSTYSGDVIATIRDGKVFTGTSSYSGDIAFSIKGDVTIEEFVAIWYTIKYIY
;
A
#
# COMPACT_ATOMS: atom_id res chain seq x y z
N MET A 1 7.98 16.72 -1.00
CA MET A 1 7.57 15.32 -1.22
C MET A 1 6.74 14.85 -0.04
N LEU A 2 5.65 14.14 -0.29
CA LEU A 2 4.82 13.58 0.79
C LEU A 2 5.38 12.26 1.33
N TYR A 3 5.94 11.43 0.43
CA TYR A 3 6.55 10.15 0.77
C TYR A 3 7.86 9.95 0.02
N ASN A 4 8.75 9.19 0.64
CA ASN A 4 9.91 8.57 0.02
C ASN A 4 9.66 7.06 -0.05
N ILE A 5 10.08 6.41 -1.13
CA ILE A 5 9.81 4.99 -1.36
C ILE A 5 11.13 4.30 -1.68
N ALA A 6 11.43 3.25 -0.92
CA ALA A 6 12.63 2.44 -1.12
C ALA A 6 12.35 0.99 -0.75
N GLU A 7 12.67 0.06 -1.66
CA GLU A 7 12.53 -1.39 -1.42
C GLU A 7 11.13 -1.82 -0.92
N GLY A 8 10.07 -1.23 -1.49
CA GLY A 8 8.69 -1.51 -1.07
C GLY A 8 8.24 -0.79 0.21
N LYS A 9 9.14 -0.13 0.94
CA LYS A 9 8.80 0.64 2.14
C LYS A 9 8.47 2.08 1.77
N VAL A 10 7.44 2.61 2.42
CA VAL A 10 6.95 3.97 2.21
C VAL A 10 7.20 4.76 3.48
N TYR A 11 8.04 5.78 3.36
CA TYR A 11 8.51 6.62 4.44
C TYR A 11 7.85 7.99 4.38
N LYS A 12 7.53 8.57 5.54
CA LYS A 12 6.98 9.93 5.60
C LYS A 12 8.00 10.97 5.09
N GLY A 13 7.53 11.89 4.25
CA GLY A 13 8.31 13.01 3.73
C GLY A 13 9.50 12.54 2.89
N THR A 14 10.70 12.95 3.29
CA THR A 14 11.97 12.53 2.66
C THR A 14 12.76 11.55 3.53
N SER A 15 12.13 10.98 4.57
CA SER A 15 12.83 10.16 5.54
C SER A 15 13.32 8.83 4.95
N THR A 16 14.37 8.28 5.55
CA THR A 16 14.88 6.92 5.33
C THR A 16 14.94 6.12 6.64
N TYR A 17 14.49 6.71 7.75
CA TYR A 17 14.51 6.08 9.05
C TYR A 17 13.38 5.07 9.20
N SER A 18 13.66 3.90 9.77
CA SER A 18 12.69 2.81 9.87
C SER A 18 11.45 3.16 10.72
N GLY A 19 11.60 4.06 11.69
CA GLY A 19 10.50 4.56 12.52
C GLY A 19 9.49 5.42 11.76
N ASP A 20 9.86 5.94 10.58
CA ASP A 20 9.01 6.79 9.75
C ASP A 20 8.30 6.01 8.61
N ILE A 21 8.45 4.68 8.59
CA ILE A 21 7.76 3.83 7.63
C ILE A 21 6.27 3.78 8.00
N VAL A 22 5.42 4.24 7.08
CA VAL A 22 3.96 4.24 7.26
C VAL A 22 3.31 2.98 6.70
N MET A 23 3.92 2.36 5.69
CA MET A 23 3.53 1.05 5.19
C MET A 23 4.67 0.34 4.47
N ASN A 24 4.56 -0.99 4.42
CA ASN A 24 5.46 -1.88 3.72
C ASN A 24 4.66 -2.64 2.66
N ILE A 25 5.01 -2.46 1.39
CA ILE A 25 4.41 -3.14 0.25
C ILE A 25 5.32 -4.29 -0.14
N LYS A 26 4.83 -5.52 0.03
CA LYS A 26 5.62 -6.72 -0.22
C LYS A 26 4.71 -7.87 -0.67
N ASP A 27 5.12 -8.59 -1.71
CA ASP A 27 4.46 -9.81 -2.19
C ASP A 27 2.95 -9.64 -2.42
N GLY A 28 2.56 -8.53 -3.06
CA GLY A 28 1.15 -8.21 -3.33
C GLY A 28 0.33 -7.87 -2.07
N LYS A 29 0.97 -7.54 -0.95
CA LYS A 29 0.31 -7.16 0.30
C LYS A 29 0.84 -5.83 0.80
N ILE A 30 -0.03 -5.11 1.49
CA ILE A 30 0.32 -3.89 2.21
C ILE A 30 0.24 -4.21 3.70
N TYR A 31 1.33 -3.99 4.40
CA TYR A 31 1.46 -4.20 5.83
C TYR A 31 1.52 -2.86 6.55
N LYS A 32 1.01 -2.83 7.78
CA LYS A 32 1.13 -1.67 8.65
C LYS A 32 2.59 -1.43 9.05
N ASN A 33 3.04 -0.18 8.90
CA ASN A 33 4.39 0.26 9.28
C ASN A 33 5.49 -0.66 8.69
N THR A 34 6.37 -1.19 9.54
CA THR A 34 7.48 -2.08 9.18
C THR A 34 7.10 -3.56 9.14
N SER A 35 5.83 -3.90 9.41
CA SER A 35 5.44 -5.30 9.61
C SER A 35 5.55 -6.14 8.32
N THR A 36 5.67 -7.44 8.52
CA THR A 36 5.54 -8.49 7.49
C THR A 36 4.65 -9.64 7.97
N TYR A 37 4.02 -9.49 9.14
CA TYR A 37 3.17 -10.52 9.73
C TYR A 37 1.79 -10.54 9.05
N SER A 38 1.24 -11.73 8.83
CA SER A 38 -0.04 -11.89 8.12
C SER A 38 -1.21 -11.18 8.81
N GLY A 39 -1.17 -11.05 10.14
CA GLY A 39 -2.18 -10.34 10.92
C GLY A 39 -2.14 -8.81 10.76
N ASP A 40 -1.05 -8.26 10.22
CA ASP A 40 -0.88 -6.81 10.03
C ASP A 40 -1.13 -6.36 8.58
N VAL A 41 -1.64 -7.27 7.73
CA VAL A 41 -2.01 -6.95 6.35
C VAL A 41 -3.24 -6.06 6.35
N ILE A 42 -3.11 -4.86 5.79
CA ILE A 42 -4.21 -3.88 5.67
C ILE A 42 -4.89 -3.93 4.30
N ALA A 43 -4.20 -4.45 3.28
CA ALA A 43 -4.76 -4.67 1.96
C ALA A 43 -3.98 -5.71 1.16
N THR A 44 -4.67 -6.31 0.18
CA THR A 44 -4.11 -7.25 -0.79
C THR A 44 -4.27 -6.69 -2.20
N ILE A 45 -3.20 -6.69 -2.98
CA ILE A 45 -3.14 -6.22 -4.36
C ILE A 45 -3.08 -7.45 -5.27
N ARG A 46 -4.07 -7.60 -6.12
CA ARG A 46 -4.16 -8.75 -7.04
C ARG A 46 -4.99 -8.39 -8.27
N ASP A 47 -4.49 -8.73 -9.45
CA ASP A 47 -5.21 -8.61 -10.72
C ASP A 47 -5.79 -7.21 -10.96
N GLY A 48 -4.98 -6.17 -10.70
CA GLY A 48 -5.40 -4.76 -10.82
C GLY A 48 -6.42 -4.31 -9.78
N LYS A 49 -6.67 -5.09 -8.73
CA LYS A 49 -7.62 -4.79 -7.66
C LYS A 49 -6.93 -4.70 -6.32
N VAL A 50 -7.45 -3.83 -5.46
CA VAL A 50 -7.03 -3.71 -4.07
C VAL A 50 -8.18 -4.14 -3.18
N PHE A 51 -7.96 -5.19 -2.40
CA PHE A 51 -8.90 -5.77 -1.46
C PHE A 51 -8.58 -5.32 -0.04
N THR A 52 -9.58 -5.21 0.82
CA THR A 52 -9.37 -4.92 2.24
C THR A 52 -8.75 -6.13 2.96
N GLY A 53 -7.75 -5.87 3.81
CA GLY A 53 -7.05 -6.90 4.57
C GLY A 53 -6.46 -8.00 3.69
N THR A 54 -6.68 -9.26 4.08
CA THR A 54 -6.23 -10.46 3.37
C THR A 54 -7.28 -11.01 2.38
N SER A 55 -8.37 -10.27 2.12
CA SER A 55 -9.47 -10.77 1.30
C SER A 55 -9.10 -10.93 -0.17
N SER A 56 -9.85 -11.79 -0.86
CA SER A 56 -9.88 -11.93 -2.31
C SER A 56 -11.32 -11.98 -2.87
N TYR A 57 -12.30 -11.68 -2.02
CA TYR A 57 -13.71 -11.69 -2.39
C TYR A 57 -14.07 -10.40 -3.13
N SER A 58 -14.90 -10.49 -4.17
CA SER A 58 -15.25 -9.33 -5.00
C SER A 58 -15.99 -8.22 -4.24
N GLY A 59 -16.71 -8.57 -3.17
CA GLY A 59 -17.37 -7.59 -2.30
C GLY A 59 -16.42 -6.74 -1.47
N ASP A 60 -15.16 -7.18 -1.32
CA ASP A 60 -14.16 -6.51 -0.47
C ASP A 60 -13.17 -5.67 -1.29
N ILE A 61 -13.46 -5.44 -2.58
CA ILE A 61 -12.65 -4.57 -3.43
C ILE A 61 -12.82 -3.13 -2.94
N ALA A 62 -11.72 -2.55 -2.47
CA ALA A 62 -11.65 -1.13 -2.10
C ALA A 62 -11.60 -0.24 -3.35
N PHE A 63 -10.77 -0.63 -4.34
CA PHE A 63 -10.70 0.03 -5.64
C PHE A 63 -10.00 -0.85 -6.68
N SER A 64 -10.13 -0.45 -7.95
CA SER A 64 -9.46 -1.11 -9.09
C SER A 64 -8.61 -0.10 -9.85
N ILE A 65 -7.46 -0.55 -10.33
CA ILE A 65 -6.53 0.19 -11.18
C ILE A 65 -6.53 -0.49 -12.55
N LYS A 66 -6.63 0.31 -13.60
CA LYS A 66 -6.54 -0.18 -14.98
C LYS A 66 -5.15 0.14 -15.53
N GLY A 67 -4.47 -0.88 -16.05
CA GLY A 67 -3.11 -0.77 -16.55
C GLY A 67 -2.06 -1.00 -15.47
N ASP A 68 -0.80 -1.03 -15.88
CA ASP A 68 0.33 -1.16 -14.98
C ASP A 68 0.67 0.20 -14.35
N VAL A 69 0.97 0.20 -13.06
CA VAL A 69 1.40 1.39 -12.33
C VAL A 69 2.66 1.09 -11.55
N THR A 70 3.52 2.09 -11.38
CA THR A 70 4.68 1.98 -10.50
C THR A 70 4.24 1.97 -9.04
N ILE A 71 5.16 1.62 -8.12
CA ILE A 71 4.86 1.69 -6.69
C ILE A 71 4.59 3.13 -6.23
N GLU A 72 5.27 4.12 -6.82
CA GLU A 72 5.07 5.54 -6.55
C GLU A 72 3.66 5.98 -6.94
N GLU A 73 3.22 5.61 -8.13
CA GLU A 73 1.86 5.89 -8.62
C GLU A 73 0.82 5.19 -7.75
N PHE A 74 1.06 3.93 -7.40
CA PHE A 74 0.20 3.17 -6.49
C PHE A 74 0.05 3.87 -5.13
N VAL A 75 1.15 4.31 -4.52
CA VAL A 75 1.16 5.02 -3.23
C VAL A 75 0.37 6.32 -3.31
N ALA A 76 0.49 7.06 -4.42
CA ALA A 76 -0.28 8.27 -4.65
C ALA A 76 -1.78 7.98 -4.72
N ILE A 77 -2.19 6.98 -5.51
CA ILE A 77 -3.59 6.54 -5.63
C ILE A 77 -4.14 6.11 -4.27
N TRP A 78 -3.40 5.27 -3.55
CA TRP A 78 -3.76 4.81 -2.21
C TRP A 78 -4.00 5.98 -1.26
N TYR A 79 -3.08 6.96 -1.24
CA TYR A 79 -3.21 8.12 -0.37
C TYR A 79 -4.46 8.94 -0.69
N THR A 80 -4.72 9.21 -1.97
CA THR A 80 -5.92 9.95 -2.39
C THR A 80 -7.20 9.25 -1.94
N ILE A 81 -7.28 7.93 -2.11
CA ILE A 81 -8.48 7.15 -1.75
C ILE A 81 -8.68 7.05 -0.24
N LYS A 82 -7.61 7.01 0.56
CA LYS A 82 -7.71 6.79 2.02
C LYS A 82 -7.85 8.06 2.84
N TYR A 83 -7.36 9.20 2.36
CA TYR A 83 -7.22 10.40 3.19
C TYR A 83 -7.77 11.69 2.57
N ILE A 84 -8.16 11.67 1.30
CA ILE A 84 -8.70 12.87 0.62
C ILE A 84 -10.19 12.70 0.32
N TYR A 85 -10.57 11.54 -0.22
CA TYR A 85 -11.97 11.16 -0.44
C TYR A 85 -12.53 10.47 0.81
#